data_AF-K3ZIM9-F1
#
_entry.id   AF-K3ZIM9-F1
#
_cell.length_a   1.000
_cell.length_b   1.000
_cell.length_c   1.000
_cell.angle_alpha   90.00
_cell.angle_beta   90.00
_cell.angle_gamma   90.00
#
_symmetry.space_group_name_H-M   'P 1'
#
loop_
_entity.id
_entity.type
_entity.pdbx_description
1 polymer ?
#
loop_
_entity_poly.entity_id
_entity_poly.type
_entity_poly.pdbx_seq_one_letter_code
_entity_poly.pdbx_strand_id
1 'polypeptide(L)'
;MADPVAGVEKIVKIGLKIKEAVDTVRHNEEECREIRKRVLRFSAILSQLQQTGLMNDSPALSGALEDLEESLQHALELVTACQERSTIRRLIKAGDLSKQLHRVKDDILNKVMLASFAVNTQATIVLLTIQAAGGHPPPRQPEDAGVVDSTDDARTELNDVENSVIAGSEVPLAPLSVAIREFRWSELMAATNSFSYGNTIARGGSFVIYKGVLKGGNIVAIKRCHKTIDDYNVWLQDEYYDLLPVVSKLQHENIVKFVGYCEVLEQPIETEFLWVEEYVANGSLQDIIHDSRIHWSSLFQIIQGIAQGLHYLHEQRVVHMDVKPLNILLDSDMNPKITDFELCIVLPDNEIIIHDSIKGTMGYAAPEYIEAGILSTKNDVYAFGITLLETVSSMCRSKPPQGLHRRGGLES
;
A
#
# COMPACT_ATOMS: atom_id res chain seq x y z
N MET A 1 -26.89 14.36 7.45
CA MET A 1 -25.87 13.85 6.53
C MET A 1 -25.48 12.47 7.04
N ALA A 2 -25.36 11.48 6.16
CA ALA A 2 -25.00 10.14 6.56
C ALA A 2 -23.54 10.09 7.02
N ASP A 3 -23.32 9.44 8.16
CA ASP A 3 -22.02 9.27 8.79
C ASP A 3 -21.20 8.20 8.02
N PRO A 4 -20.05 8.57 7.40
CA PRO A 4 -19.18 7.63 6.69
C PRO A 4 -18.73 6.45 7.56
N VAL A 5 -18.53 6.67 8.86
CA VAL A 5 -18.09 5.63 9.81
C VAL A 5 -19.19 4.58 9.98
N ALA A 6 -20.43 5.01 10.21
CA ALA A 6 -21.58 4.12 10.26
C ALA A 6 -21.82 3.38 8.92
N GLY A 7 -21.52 4.04 7.80
CA GLY A 7 -21.56 3.41 6.46
C GLY A 7 -20.57 2.26 6.33
N VAL A 8 -19.32 2.44 6.78
CA VAL A 8 -18.30 1.39 6.78
C VAL A 8 -18.72 0.20 7.65
N GLU A 9 -19.20 0.43 8.88
CA GLU A 9 -19.65 -0.64 9.77
C GLU A 9 -20.75 -1.50 9.13
N LYS A 10 -21.68 -0.84 8.41
CA LYS A 10 -22.77 -1.51 7.71
C LYS A 10 -22.28 -2.34 6.53
N ILE A 11 -21.35 -1.79 5.73
CA ILE A 11 -20.69 -2.52 4.63
C ILE A 11 -19.97 -3.77 5.16
N VAL A 12 -19.16 -3.63 6.21
CA VAL A 12 -18.44 -4.75 6.84
C VAL A 12 -19.41 -5.83 7.30
N LYS A 13 -20.53 -5.43 7.94
CA LYS A 13 -21.57 -6.36 8.38
C LYS A 13 -22.25 -7.10 7.23
N ILE A 14 -22.55 -6.42 6.12
CA ILE A 14 -23.11 -7.06 4.92
C ILE A 14 -22.08 -8.04 4.33
N GLY A 15 -20.80 -7.66 4.31
CA GLY A 15 -19.72 -8.52 3.82
C GLY A 15 -19.56 -9.82 4.59
N LEU A 16 -19.68 -9.78 5.92
CA LEU A 16 -19.69 -10.98 6.76
C LEU A 16 -20.90 -11.89 6.46
N LYS A 17 -22.10 -11.31 6.24
CA LYS A 17 -23.28 -12.10 5.85
C LYS A 17 -23.10 -12.75 4.49
N ILE A 18 -22.49 -12.06 3.52
CA ILE A 18 -22.18 -12.65 2.21
C ILE A 18 -21.21 -13.81 2.38
N LYS A 19 -20.16 -13.68 3.22
CA LYS A 19 -19.24 -14.77 3.53
C LYS A 19 -19.99 -16.01 4.03
N GLU A 20 -20.80 -15.85 5.07
CA GLU A 20 -21.61 -16.94 5.65
C GLU A 20 -22.58 -17.56 4.63
N ALA A 21 -23.20 -16.72 3.80
CA ALA A 21 -24.14 -17.19 2.78
C ALA A 21 -23.45 -18.04 1.70
N VAL A 22 -22.25 -17.63 1.26
CA VAL A 22 -21.46 -18.35 0.25
C VAL A 22 -21.03 -19.73 0.73
N ASP A 23 -20.81 -19.94 2.03
CA ASP A 23 -20.41 -21.25 2.57
C ASP A 23 -21.51 -22.31 2.46
N THR A 24 -22.74 -21.92 2.13
CA THR A 24 -23.89 -22.83 2.00
C THR A 24 -24.52 -22.86 0.60
N VAL A 25 -23.94 -22.16 -0.38
CA VAL A 25 -24.44 -22.14 -1.76
C VAL A 25 -24.29 -23.50 -2.44
N ARG A 26 -25.20 -23.79 -3.36
CA ARG A 26 -25.23 -25.07 -4.10
C ARG A 26 -25.10 -24.89 -5.61
N HIS A 27 -25.11 -23.64 -6.07
CA HIS A 27 -25.16 -23.24 -7.47
C HIS A 27 -24.31 -21.98 -7.66
N ASN A 28 -23.73 -21.82 -8.87
CA ASN A 28 -22.83 -20.69 -9.19
C ASN A 28 -21.75 -20.49 -8.12
N GLU A 29 -21.20 -21.60 -7.62
CA GLU A 29 -20.26 -21.59 -6.49
C GLU A 29 -19.05 -20.71 -6.80
N GLU A 30 -18.59 -20.73 -8.04
CA GLU A 30 -17.44 -19.94 -8.47
C GLU A 30 -17.75 -18.44 -8.44
N GLU A 31 -18.85 -18.00 -9.07
CA GLU A 31 -19.26 -16.60 -9.04
C GLU A 31 -19.54 -16.12 -7.61
N CYS A 32 -20.12 -16.97 -6.76
CA CYS A 32 -20.37 -16.68 -5.35
C CYS A 32 -19.05 -16.54 -4.57
N ARG A 33 -18.07 -17.44 -4.78
CA ARG A 33 -16.75 -17.38 -4.15
C ARG A 33 -15.99 -16.11 -4.56
N GLU A 34 -16.07 -15.74 -5.83
CA GLU A 34 -15.45 -14.50 -6.34
C GLU A 34 -16.07 -13.25 -5.70
N ILE A 35 -17.40 -13.19 -5.58
CA ILE A 35 -18.08 -12.10 -4.86
C ILE A 35 -17.61 -12.06 -3.40
N ARG A 36 -17.58 -13.19 -2.70
CA ARG A 36 -17.07 -13.26 -1.32
C ARG A 36 -15.64 -12.73 -1.21
N LYS A 37 -14.74 -13.17 -2.10
CA LYS A 37 -13.31 -12.77 -2.10
C LYS A 37 -13.17 -11.25 -2.20
N ARG A 38 -13.87 -10.63 -3.15
CA ARG A 38 -13.84 -9.17 -3.38
C ARG A 38 -14.41 -8.39 -2.21
N VAL A 39 -15.57 -8.81 -1.72
CA VAL A 39 -16.26 -8.14 -0.61
C VAL A 39 -15.44 -8.19 0.67
N LEU A 40 -14.79 -9.32 0.97
CA LEU A 40 -13.92 -9.44 2.15
C LEU A 40 -12.66 -8.58 2.04
N ARG A 41 -12.01 -8.54 0.87
CA ARG A 41 -10.86 -7.65 0.63
C ARG A 41 -11.23 -6.19 0.86
N PHE A 42 -12.33 -5.76 0.28
CA PHE A 42 -12.78 -4.38 0.41
C PHE A 42 -13.21 -4.03 1.84
N SER A 43 -13.87 -4.96 2.54
CA SER A 43 -14.27 -4.77 3.95
C SER A 43 -13.05 -4.64 4.88
N ALA A 44 -11.98 -5.41 4.64
CA ALA A 44 -10.72 -5.30 5.37
C ALA A 44 -10.07 -3.93 5.16
N ILE A 45 -10.08 -3.45 3.91
CA ILE A 45 -9.56 -2.14 3.51
C ILE A 45 -10.34 -1.00 4.20
N LEU A 46 -11.67 -1.00 4.11
CA LEU A 46 -12.45 0.04 4.78
C LEU A 46 -12.25 0.05 6.30
N SER A 47 -12.13 -1.13 6.91
CA SER A 47 -11.85 -1.26 8.35
C SER A 47 -10.51 -0.61 8.73
N GLN A 48 -9.46 -0.80 7.91
CA GLN A 48 -8.16 -0.15 8.13
C GLN A 48 -8.26 1.36 7.98
N LEU A 49 -8.98 1.85 6.97
CA LEU A 49 -9.18 3.28 6.75
C LEU A 49 -10.00 3.93 7.88
N GLN A 50 -11.02 3.26 8.42
CA GLN A 50 -11.79 3.76 9.57
C GLN A 50 -10.88 4.04 10.77
N GLN A 51 -9.87 3.19 11.00
CA GLN A 51 -8.91 3.35 12.11
C GLN A 51 -7.99 4.57 11.95
N THR A 52 -7.84 5.11 10.75
CA THR A 52 -6.99 6.28 10.50
C THR A 52 -7.64 7.61 10.89
N GLY A 53 -8.96 7.64 11.13
CA GLY A 53 -9.70 8.88 11.41
C GLY A 53 -9.81 9.85 10.23
N LEU A 54 -9.40 9.43 9.02
CA LEU A 54 -9.41 10.25 7.80
C LEU A 54 -10.79 10.36 7.12
N MET A 55 -11.81 9.67 7.64
CA MET A 55 -13.14 9.54 7.00
C MET A 55 -14.17 10.60 7.39
N ASN A 56 -13.80 11.64 8.15
CA ASN A 56 -14.78 12.60 8.66
C ASN A 56 -15.21 13.63 7.59
N ASP A 57 -16.53 13.90 7.52
CA ASP A 57 -17.20 14.97 6.79
C ASP A 57 -16.94 15.07 5.27
N SER A 58 -17.19 13.99 4.53
CA SER A 58 -17.17 14.02 3.05
C SER A 58 -18.49 13.53 2.43
N PRO A 59 -19.33 14.44 1.89
CA PRO A 59 -20.58 14.06 1.22
C PRO A 59 -20.37 13.13 0.02
N ALA A 60 -19.26 13.28 -0.70
CA ALA A 60 -18.91 12.42 -1.83
C ALA A 60 -18.55 10.99 -1.37
N LEU A 61 -17.85 10.87 -0.24
CA LEU A 61 -17.55 9.58 0.37
C LEU A 61 -18.82 8.92 0.92
N SER A 62 -19.66 9.65 1.66
CA SER A 62 -20.94 9.12 2.17
C SER A 62 -21.81 8.58 1.02
N GLY A 63 -21.94 9.35 -0.08
CA GLY A 63 -22.69 8.91 -1.25
C GLY A 63 -22.10 7.65 -1.91
N ALA A 64 -20.77 7.59 -2.08
CA ALA A 64 -20.11 6.42 -2.65
C ALA A 64 -20.26 5.16 -1.77
N LEU A 65 -20.23 5.32 -0.45
CA LEU A 65 -20.45 4.21 0.50
C LEU A 65 -21.91 3.75 0.51
N GLU A 66 -22.87 4.67 0.43
CA GLU A 66 -24.30 4.34 0.29
C GLU A 66 -24.58 3.56 -1.00
N ASP A 67 -24.06 4.03 -2.14
CA ASP A 67 -24.21 3.36 -3.42
C ASP A 67 -23.64 1.94 -3.38
N LEU A 68 -22.46 1.77 -2.77
CA LEU A 68 -21.84 0.46 -2.62
C LEU A 68 -22.64 -0.45 -1.68
N GLU A 69 -23.15 0.09 -0.57
CA GLU A 69 -23.99 -0.65 0.36
C GLU A 69 -25.20 -1.28 -0.35
N GLU A 70 -25.87 -0.52 -1.24
CA GLU A 70 -26.99 -1.01 -2.05
C GLU A 70 -26.60 -2.21 -2.93
N SER A 71 -25.43 -2.14 -3.59
CA SER A 71 -24.93 -3.23 -4.43
C SER A 71 -24.57 -4.47 -3.63
N LEU A 72 -24.00 -4.30 -2.44
CA LEU A 72 -23.69 -5.41 -1.55
C LEU A 72 -24.96 -6.06 -1.02
N GLN A 73 -26.00 -5.28 -0.73
CA GLN A 73 -27.29 -5.81 -0.32
C GLN A 73 -27.94 -6.63 -1.45
N HIS A 74 -27.88 -6.14 -2.70
CA HIS A 74 -28.34 -6.90 -3.87
C HIS A 74 -27.50 -8.17 -4.09
N ALA A 75 -26.18 -8.11 -3.88
CA ALA A 75 -25.32 -9.29 -3.96
C ALA A 75 -25.71 -10.35 -2.93
N LEU A 76 -25.99 -9.95 -1.68
CA LEU A 76 -26.43 -10.85 -0.63
C LEU A 76 -27.73 -11.57 -1.00
N GLU A 77 -28.68 -10.87 -1.63
CA GLU A 77 -29.93 -11.47 -2.13
C GLU A 77 -29.66 -12.52 -3.20
N LEU A 78 -28.82 -12.22 -4.19
CA LEU A 78 -28.47 -13.15 -5.27
C LEU A 78 -27.70 -14.37 -4.76
N VAL A 79 -26.76 -14.18 -3.83
CA VAL A 79 -26.02 -15.27 -3.17
C VAL A 79 -26.97 -16.16 -2.37
N THR A 80 -27.91 -15.57 -1.64
CA THR A 80 -28.94 -16.33 -0.90
C THR A 80 -29.83 -17.13 -1.85
N ALA A 81 -30.18 -16.58 -3.02
CA ALA A 81 -30.93 -17.30 -4.05
C ALA A 81 -30.18 -18.53 -4.60
N CYS A 82 -28.84 -18.54 -4.53
CA CYS A 82 -28.01 -19.69 -4.92
C CYS A 82 -28.06 -20.88 -3.91
N GLN A 83 -28.75 -20.72 -2.78
CA GLN A 83 -28.96 -21.77 -1.76
C GLN A 83 -30.25 -22.60 -2.02
N GLU A 84 -31.15 -22.14 -2.90
CA GLU A 84 -32.47 -22.77 -3.12
C GLU A 84 -32.40 -24.21 -3.67
N ARG A 85 -33.23 -25.12 -3.14
CA ARG A 85 -33.23 -26.57 -3.47
C ARG A 85 -34.07 -26.98 -4.69
N SER A 86 -34.82 -26.09 -5.33
CA SER A 86 -35.88 -26.53 -6.25
C SER A 86 -35.36 -27.04 -7.60
N THR A 87 -35.62 -28.32 -7.88
CA THR A 87 -35.05 -29.12 -8.97
C THR A 87 -35.50 -28.73 -10.38
N ILE A 88 -36.65 -28.04 -10.53
CA ILE A 88 -37.30 -27.66 -11.79
C ILE A 88 -36.90 -26.23 -12.23
N ARG A 89 -36.60 -25.33 -11.28
CA ARG A 89 -36.03 -23.98 -11.56
C ARG A 89 -34.52 -24.03 -11.85
N ARG A 90 -33.89 -25.18 -11.61
CA ARG A 90 -32.45 -25.47 -11.56
C ARG A 90 -31.65 -25.15 -12.84
N LEU A 91 -32.26 -25.26 -14.03
CA LEU A 91 -31.56 -25.05 -15.31
C LEU A 91 -31.93 -23.72 -15.99
N ILE A 92 -33.19 -23.28 -15.86
CA ILE A 92 -33.68 -22.08 -16.52
C ILE A 92 -33.28 -20.81 -15.75
N LYS A 93 -33.25 -20.85 -14.40
CA LYS A 93 -32.83 -19.72 -13.58
C LYS A 93 -31.31 -19.62 -13.40
N ALA A 94 -30.56 -20.72 -13.51
CA ALA A 94 -29.12 -20.70 -13.24
C ALA A 94 -28.35 -19.78 -14.21
N GLY A 95 -28.70 -19.79 -15.50
CA GLY A 95 -28.07 -18.89 -16.48
C GLY A 95 -28.45 -17.41 -16.31
N ASP A 96 -29.69 -17.13 -15.87
CA ASP A 96 -30.11 -15.75 -15.56
C ASP A 96 -29.46 -15.25 -14.26
N LEU A 97 -29.36 -16.11 -13.25
CA LEU A 97 -28.70 -15.84 -11.98
C LEU A 97 -27.20 -15.63 -12.17
N SER A 98 -26.51 -16.45 -12.96
CA SER A 98 -25.09 -16.22 -13.29
C SER A 98 -24.90 -14.87 -14.00
N LYS A 99 -25.78 -14.47 -14.94
CA LYS A 99 -25.74 -13.14 -15.55
C LYS A 99 -25.99 -12.01 -14.56
N GLN A 100 -26.87 -12.20 -13.58
CA GLN A 100 -27.12 -11.21 -12.53
C GLN A 100 -25.94 -11.12 -11.55
N LEU A 101 -25.34 -12.25 -11.17
CA LEU A 101 -24.13 -12.31 -10.36
C LEU A 101 -22.95 -11.62 -11.07
N HIS A 102 -22.79 -11.82 -12.37
CA HIS A 102 -21.78 -11.11 -13.17
C HIS A 102 -22.05 -9.60 -13.18
N ARG A 103 -23.30 -9.18 -13.38
CA ARG A 103 -23.65 -7.75 -13.36
C ARG A 103 -23.43 -7.10 -12.00
N VAL A 104 -23.81 -7.78 -10.92
CA VAL A 104 -23.61 -7.27 -9.57
C VAL A 104 -22.13 -7.24 -9.20
N LYS A 105 -21.36 -8.23 -9.66
CA LYS A 105 -19.90 -8.21 -9.56
C LYS A 105 -19.30 -6.97 -10.26
N ASP A 106 -19.75 -6.66 -11.48
CA ASP A 106 -19.31 -5.47 -12.24
C ASP A 106 -19.81 -4.15 -11.63
N ASP A 107 -20.95 -4.15 -10.97
CA ASP A 107 -21.49 -2.99 -10.26
C ASP A 107 -20.72 -2.72 -8.96
N ILE A 108 -20.41 -3.76 -8.18
CA ILE A 108 -19.52 -3.70 -7.02
C ILE A 108 -18.15 -3.17 -7.46
N LEU A 109 -17.59 -3.68 -8.57
CA LEU A 109 -16.33 -3.19 -9.17
C LEU A 109 -16.35 -1.67 -9.31
N ASN A 110 -17.32 -1.14 -10.06
CA ASN A 110 -17.39 0.28 -10.37
C ASN A 110 -17.57 1.14 -9.12
N LYS A 111 -18.37 0.69 -8.15
CA LYS A 111 -18.65 1.44 -6.92
C LYS A 111 -17.50 1.40 -5.91
N VAL A 112 -16.77 0.29 -5.83
CA VAL A 112 -15.51 0.18 -5.08
C VAL A 112 -14.47 1.16 -5.63
N MET A 113 -14.35 1.28 -6.96
CA MET A 113 -13.44 2.26 -7.58
C MET A 113 -13.80 3.70 -7.20
N LEU A 114 -15.09 4.05 -7.23
CA LEU A 114 -15.56 5.37 -6.85
C LEU A 114 -15.34 5.66 -5.36
N ALA A 115 -15.64 4.69 -4.50
CA ALA A 115 -15.40 4.82 -3.06
C ALA A 115 -13.89 4.96 -2.77
N SER A 116 -13.03 4.15 -3.41
CA SER A 116 -11.58 4.26 -3.28
C SER A 116 -11.07 5.61 -3.76
N PHE A 117 -11.52 6.09 -4.92
CA PHE A 117 -11.17 7.42 -5.41
C PHE A 117 -11.63 8.53 -4.45
N ALA A 118 -12.85 8.43 -3.90
CA ALA A 118 -13.39 9.39 -2.94
C ALA A 118 -12.59 9.38 -1.63
N VAL A 119 -12.23 8.19 -1.11
CA VAL A 119 -11.34 8.04 0.05
C VAL A 119 -9.99 8.67 -0.24
N ASN A 120 -9.36 8.35 -1.38
CA ASN A 120 -8.03 8.84 -1.71
C ASN A 120 -8.03 10.37 -1.87
N THR A 121 -9.07 10.91 -2.50
CA THR A 121 -9.29 12.35 -2.63
C THR A 121 -9.50 12.99 -1.26
N GLN A 122 -10.33 12.39 -0.39
CA GLN A 122 -10.59 12.91 0.94
C GLN A 122 -9.36 12.83 1.83
N ALA A 123 -8.65 11.71 1.85
CA ALA A 123 -7.39 11.53 2.58
C ALA A 123 -6.36 12.56 2.14
N THR A 124 -6.23 12.77 0.83
CA THR A 124 -5.40 13.84 0.26
C THR A 124 -5.86 15.21 0.76
N ILE A 125 -7.16 15.53 0.68
CA ILE A 125 -7.69 16.82 1.17
C ILE A 125 -7.44 17.00 2.67
N VAL A 126 -7.67 15.98 3.49
CA VAL A 126 -7.53 16.02 4.96
C VAL A 126 -6.06 16.16 5.35
N LEU A 127 -5.16 15.36 4.77
CA LEU A 127 -3.70 15.51 4.93
C LEU A 127 -3.28 16.94 4.58
N LEU A 128 -3.74 17.44 3.43
CA LEU A 128 -3.47 18.80 2.96
C LEU A 128 -4.09 19.90 3.86
N THR A 129 -5.14 19.60 4.64
CA THR A 129 -5.84 20.59 5.49
C THR A 129 -5.27 20.61 6.91
N ILE A 130 -4.90 19.45 7.47
CA ILE A 130 -4.22 19.34 8.77
C ILE A 130 -2.86 20.02 8.72
N GLN A 131 -2.11 19.83 7.64
CA GLN A 131 -0.77 20.41 7.48
C GLN A 131 -0.79 21.93 7.21
N ALA A 132 -1.85 22.44 6.56
CA ALA A 132 -2.04 23.88 6.36
C ALA A 132 -2.41 24.64 7.65
N ALA A 133 -2.91 23.94 8.68
CA ALA A 133 -3.34 24.54 9.95
C ALA A 133 -2.25 24.56 11.03
N GLY A 134 -1.07 23.98 10.79
CA GLY A 134 0.02 23.93 11.79
C GLY A 134 -0.33 23.17 13.09
N GLY A 135 -1.35 22.30 13.06
CA GLY A 135 -1.85 21.61 14.24
C GLY A 135 -1.08 20.32 14.52
N HIS A 136 -0.56 20.19 15.74
CA HIS A 136 -0.17 18.89 16.30
C HIS A 136 -1.32 17.89 16.18
N PRO A 137 -1.03 16.58 15.98
CA PRO A 137 -2.07 15.55 16.05
C PRO A 137 -2.75 15.59 17.42
N PRO A 138 -4.05 15.30 17.50
CA PRO A 138 -4.77 15.31 18.78
C PRO A 138 -4.10 14.33 19.76
N PRO A 139 -4.02 14.67 21.06
CA PRO A 139 -3.46 13.77 22.05
C PRO A 139 -4.31 12.49 22.07
N ARG A 140 -3.64 11.33 21.94
CA ARG A 140 -4.25 10.06 22.31
C ARG A 140 -4.72 10.17 23.75
N GLN A 141 -6.01 9.87 23.98
CA GLN A 141 -6.55 9.81 25.33
C GLN A 141 -5.78 8.74 26.12
N PRO A 142 -5.41 8.99 27.38
CA PRO A 142 -4.75 8.00 28.21
C PRO A 142 -5.73 6.87 28.52
N GLU A 143 -5.37 5.64 28.12
CA GLU A 143 -6.04 4.45 28.61
C GLU A 143 -5.70 4.29 30.10
N ASP A 144 -6.75 4.35 30.93
CA ASP A 144 -6.67 4.11 32.36
C ASP A 144 -6.20 2.67 32.61
N ALA A 145 -5.14 2.55 33.41
CA ALA A 145 -4.68 1.28 33.94
C ALA A 145 -5.71 0.75 34.95
N GLY A 146 -6.35 -0.37 34.64
CA GLY A 146 -7.28 -1.02 35.57
C GLY A 146 -7.87 -2.36 35.12
N VAL A 147 -7.12 -3.43 35.40
CA VAL A 147 -7.58 -4.78 35.81
C VAL A 147 -8.42 -5.64 34.84
N VAL A 148 -7.74 -6.65 34.28
CA VAL A 148 -8.11 -8.07 34.07
C VAL A 148 -9.61 -8.42 33.97
N ASP A 149 -10.04 -8.88 32.80
CA ASP A 149 -10.81 -10.11 32.70
C ASP A 149 -10.57 -10.83 31.37
N SER A 150 -10.61 -12.15 31.45
CA SER A 150 -10.21 -13.13 30.47
C SER A 150 -11.33 -13.34 29.45
N THR A 151 -11.01 -13.36 28.15
CA THR A 151 -11.70 -14.19 27.16
C THR A 151 -10.79 -14.32 25.95
N ASP A 152 -10.00 -15.41 25.97
CA ASP A 152 -9.56 -16.09 24.77
C ASP A 152 -10.79 -16.45 23.91
N ASP A 153 -10.59 -16.38 22.58
CA ASP A 153 -11.26 -17.16 21.52
C ASP A 153 -11.67 -16.29 20.32
N ALA A 154 -10.77 -16.18 19.33
CA ALA A 154 -11.09 -16.18 17.89
C ALA A 154 -9.81 -16.01 17.05
N ARG A 155 -8.90 -16.99 17.09
CA ARG A 155 -7.77 -17.07 16.16
C ARG A 155 -7.46 -18.52 15.78
N THR A 156 -8.47 -19.19 15.25
CA THR A 156 -8.27 -20.47 14.57
C THR A 156 -9.30 -20.60 13.45
N GLU A 157 -8.93 -21.32 12.41
CA GLU A 157 -9.72 -21.69 11.23
C GLU A 157 -9.67 -20.70 10.06
N LEU A 158 -8.67 -20.90 9.21
CA LEU A 158 -8.80 -20.99 7.74
C LEU A 158 -7.42 -21.40 7.17
N ASN A 159 -7.02 -22.65 7.38
CA ASN A 159 -5.93 -23.29 6.65
C ASN A 159 -6.30 -24.75 6.45
N ASP A 160 -7.15 -25.00 5.46
CA ASP A 160 -7.36 -26.33 4.87
C ASP A 160 -7.99 -26.15 3.49
N VAL A 161 -7.16 -25.91 2.47
CA VAL A 161 -7.49 -26.28 1.08
C VAL A 161 -6.22 -26.86 0.45
N GLU A 162 -6.33 -28.12 0.05
CA GLU A 162 -5.28 -28.92 -0.58
C GLU A 162 -4.69 -28.24 -1.83
N ASN A 163 -3.36 -28.05 -1.82
CA ASN A 163 -2.60 -27.67 -3.01
C ASN A 163 -2.51 -28.86 -3.98
N SER A 164 -3.25 -28.78 -5.09
CA SER A 164 -3.02 -29.58 -6.29
C SER A 164 -1.76 -29.07 -7.00
N VAL A 165 -0.63 -29.72 -6.75
CA VAL A 165 0.65 -29.48 -7.44
C VAL A 165 0.52 -29.91 -8.91
N ILE A 166 0.55 -28.95 -9.84
CA ILE A 166 0.87 -29.22 -11.25
C ILE A 166 2.34 -28.88 -11.45
N ALA A 167 3.15 -29.93 -11.58
CA ALA A 167 4.57 -29.85 -11.92
C ALA A 167 4.76 -29.22 -13.32
N GLY A 168 5.24 -27.98 -13.35
CA GLY A 168 5.70 -27.29 -14.54
C GLY A 168 7.23 -27.17 -14.52
N SER A 169 7.87 -27.91 -15.43
CA SER A 169 9.28 -27.86 -15.86
C SER A 169 10.15 -26.71 -15.31
N GLU A 170 11.06 -27.03 -14.39
CA GLU A 170 12.21 -26.18 -14.05
C GLU A 170 13.10 -25.97 -15.28
N VAL A 171 13.34 -24.71 -15.65
CA VAL A 171 14.44 -24.32 -16.54
C VAL A 171 15.53 -23.69 -15.68
N PRO A 172 16.78 -24.19 -15.68
CA PRO A 172 17.83 -23.62 -14.84
C PRO A 172 18.22 -22.22 -15.35
N LEU A 173 17.84 -21.19 -14.60
CA LEU A 173 18.47 -19.88 -14.70
C LEU A 173 19.93 -20.03 -14.23
N ALA A 174 20.88 -19.90 -15.16
CA ALA A 174 22.30 -19.91 -14.83
C ALA A 174 22.62 -18.76 -13.86
N PRO A 175 23.25 -19.01 -12.70
CA PRO A 175 23.53 -17.97 -11.73
C PRO A 175 24.74 -17.15 -12.18
N LEU A 176 24.51 -16.02 -12.83
CA LEU A 176 25.40 -14.88 -12.68
C LEU A 176 25.10 -14.26 -11.32
N SER A 177 25.66 -14.85 -10.25
CA SER A 177 25.50 -14.34 -8.90
C SER A 177 26.28 -13.04 -8.74
N VAL A 178 25.57 -11.92 -8.73
CA VAL A 178 26.08 -10.72 -8.09
C VAL A 178 26.24 -11.10 -6.62
N ALA A 179 27.47 -11.13 -6.10
CA ALA A 179 27.69 -11.40 -4.70
C ALA A 179 27.10 -10.26 -3.87
N ILE A 180 25.95 -10.51 -3.25
CA ILE A 180 25.27 -9.55 -2.39
C ILE A 180 26.11 -9.37 -1.14
N ARG A 181 26.38 -8.12 -0.76
CA ARG A 181 27.21 -7.84 0.39
C ARG A 181 26.44 -8.09 1.68
N GLU A 182 26.84 -9.14 2.39
CA GLU A 182 26.44 -9.36 3.78
C GLU A 182 27.41 -8.62 4.72
N PHE A 183 26.89 -7.68 5.49
CA PHE A 183 27.61 -6.92 6.48
C PHE A 183 27.68 -7.66 7.80
N ARG A 184 28.77 -7.46 8.54
CA ARG A 184 28.85 -7.89 9.94
C ARG A 184 28.11 -6.88 10.81
N TRP A 185 27.40 -7.36 11.82
CA TRP A 185 26.77 -6.51 12.85
C TRP A 185 27.73 -5.45 13.41
N SER A 186 28.96 -5.86 13.77
CA SER A 186 29.98 -4.96 14.30
C SER A 186 30.39 -3.85 13.33
N GLU A 187 30.30 -4.08 12.03
CA GLU A 187 30.57 -3.07 11.02
C GLU A 187 29.48 -2.00 11.01
N LEU A 188 28.21 -2.40 10.97
CA LEU A 188 27.07 -1.47 10.95
C LEU A 188 26.91 -0.74 12.28
N MET A 189 27.19 -1.43 13.40
CA MET A 189 27.23 -0.84 14.73
C MET A 189 28.31 0.25 14.80
N ALA A 190 29.52 -0.01 14.28
CA ALA A 190 30.57 1.01 14.23
C ALA A 190 30.19 2.18 13.30
N ALA A 191 29.61 1.89 12.13
CA ALA A 191 29.22 2.89 11.15
C ALA A 191 28.16 3.87 11.67
N THR A 192 27.30 3.42 12.60
CA THR A 192 26.20 4.20 13.19
C THR A 192 26.53 4.77 14.57
N ASN A 193 27.78 4.66 15.04
CA ASN A 193 28.18 5.00 16.40
C ASN A 193 27.28 4.30 17.46
N SER A 194 27.22 2.97 17.38
CA SER A 194 26.38 2.12 18.21
C SER A 194 24.88 2.43 18.11
N PHE A 195 24.38 2.63 16.89
CA PHE A 195 22.99 3.00 16.62
C PHE A 195 22.54 4.22 17.44
N SER A 196 23.42 5.23 17.54
CA SER A 196 23.17 6.43 18.33
C SER A 196 21.89 7.13 17.85
N TYR A 197 21.10 7.64 18.81
CA TYR A 197 19.90 8.41 18.52
C TYR A 197 20.20 9.61 17.59
N GLY A 198 21.37 10.25 17.73
CA GLY A 198 21.79 11.37 16.88
C GLY A 198 21.99 11.02 15.40
N ASN A 199 22.06 9.73 15.06
CA ASN A 199 22.13 9.24 13.69
C ASN A 199 20.77 8.75 13.16
N THR A 200 19.67 8.89 13.92
CA THR A 200 18.34 8.50 13.45
C THR A 200 17.90 9.42 12.30
N ILE A 201 17.53 8.84 11.17
CA ILE A 201 16.89 9.53 10.03
C ILE A 201 15.37 9.49 10.20
N ALA A 202 14.82 8.30 10.44
CA ALA A 202 13.38 8.09 10.55
C ALA A 202 13.06 6.92 11.50
N ARG A 203 11.82 6.88 12.01
CA ARG A 203 11.30 5.81 12.87
C ARG A 203 9.92 5.39 12.37
N GLY A 204 9.74 4.09 12.20
CA GLY A 204 8.44 3.44 11.98
C GLY A 204 8.03 2.62 13.21
N GLY A 205 6.85 1.99 13.13
CA GLY A 205 6.34 1.15 14.22
C GLY A 205 7.22 -0.08 14.51
N SER A 206 7.86 -0.64 13.48
CA SER A 206 8.67 -1.87 13.55
C SER A 206 10.12 -1.68 13.09
N PHE A 207 10.54 -0.45 12.77
CA PHE A 207 11.88 -0.19 12.25
C PHE A 207 12.43 1.18 12.65
N VAL A 208 13.75 1.30 12.65
CA VAL A 208 14.46 2.59 12.77
C VAL A 208 15.50 2.70 11.65
N ILE A 209 15.54 3.84 10.98
CA ILE A 209 16.52 4.12 9.92
C ILE A 209 17.63 4.99 10.50
N TYR A 210 18.87 4.54 10.34
CA TYR A 210 20.07 5.24 10.80
C TYR A 210 20.91 5.72 9.62
N LYS A 211 21.51 6.90 9.75
CA LYS A 211 22.64 7.34 8.93
C LYS A 211 23.90 6.65 9.43
N GLY A 212 24.63 6.00 8.55
CA GLY A 212 25.91 5.36 8.86
C GLY A 212 27.03 5.87 7.95
N VAL A 213 28.26 5.79 8.45
CA VAL A 213 29.48 6.02 7.64
C VAL A 213 30.31 4.74 7.68
N LEU A 214 30.34 4.02 6.56
CA LEU A 214 31.11 2.78 6.42
C LEU A 214 32.62 3.05 6.43
N LYS A 215 33.39 1.99 6.69
CA LYS A 215 34.84 2.02 6.57
C LYS A 215 35.23 2.34 5.11
N GLY A 216 35.78 3.54 4.90
CA GLY A 216 36.05 4.08 3.56
C GLY A 216 35.33 5.41 3.26
N GLY A 217 34.43 5.86 4.15
CA GLY A 217 33.77 7.16 4.05
C GLY A 217 32.43 7.14 3.32
N ASN A 218 32.01 5.99 2.78
CA ASN A 218 30.72 5.83 2.13
C ASN A 218 29.59 6.02 3.15
N ILE A 219 28.69 6.95 2.86
CA ILE A 219 27.52 7.24 3.71
C ILE A 219 26.36 6.36 3.26
N VAL A 220 25.70 5.70 4.22
CA VAL A 220 24.60 4.75 3.99
C VAL A 220 23.40 5.05 4.87
N ALA A 221 22.22 4.64 4.41
CA ALA A 221 21.02 4.52 5.24
C ALA A 221 20.86 3.05 5.66
N ILE A 222 20.65 2.81 6.95
CA ILE A 222 20.54 1.47 7.54
C ILE A 222 19.18 1.35 8.21
N LYS A 223 18.25 0.64 7.58
CA LYS A 223 16.92 0.33 8.15
C LYS A 223 17.05 -0.92 9.00
N ARG A 224 16.97 -0.76 10.32
CA ARG A 224 17.02 -1.83 11.32
C ARG A 224 15.59 -2.21 11.71
N CYS A 225 15.17 -3.40 11.31
CA CYS A 225 13.86 -3.95 11.60
C CYS A 225 13.96 -4.87 12.82
N HIS A 226 13.08 -4.67 13.80
CA HIS A 226 12.93 -5.59 14.93
C HIS A 226 11.73 -6.47 14.64
N LYS A 227 11.95 -7.78 14.54
CA LYS A 227 10.88 -8.75 14.34
C LYS A 227 10.92 -9.82 15.42
N THR A 228 9.73 -10.19 15.89
CA THR A 228 9.59 -11.42 16.66
C THR A 228 9.97 -12.60 15.76
N ILE A 229 10.37 -13.73 16.35
CA ILE A 229 10.74 -14.93 15.58
C ILE A 229 9.58 -15.41 14.70
N ASP A 230 8.34 -15.31 15.18
CA ASP A 230 7.15 -15.71 14.42
C ASP A 230 6.92 -14.77 13.22
N ASP A 231 7.00 -13.45 13.42
CA ASP A 231 6.93 -12.47 12.32
C ASP A 231 8.09 -12.62 11.33
N TYR A 232 9.26 -13.01 11.82
CA TYR A 232 10.44 -13.24 11.02
C TYR A 232 10.28 -14.48 10.14
N ASN A 233 9.82 -15.60 10.70
CA ASN A 233 9.61 -16.85 9.96
C ASN A 233 8.55 -16.70 8.86
N VAL A 234 7.46 -15.99 9.12
CA VAL A 234 6.45 -15.67 8.09
C VAL A 234 7.04 -14.76 7.02
N TRP A 235 7.78 -13.73 7.42
CA TRP A 235 8.41 -12.80 6.48
C TRP A 235 9.54 -13.44 5.65
N LEU A 236 10.22 -14.45 6.19
CA LEU A 236 11.21 -15.26 5.47
C LEU A 236 10.59 -16.23 4.47
N GLN A 237 9.40 -16.76 4.77
CA GLN A 237 8.69 -17.69 3.88
C GLN A 237 8.11 -17.00 2.64
N ASP A 238 7.83 -15.70 2.72
CA ASP A 238 7.19 -14.93 1.65
C ASP A 238 8.15 -13.90 1.01
N GLU A 239 8.98 -14.31 0.05
CA GLU A 239 9.50 -13.42 -1.02
C GLU A 239 10.75 -12.56 -0.72
N TYR A 240 11.23 -12.42 0.53
CA TYR A 240 12.30 -11.45 0.84
C TYR A 240 13.73 -11.88 0.43
N TYR A 241 14.10 -13.16 0.64
CA TYR A 241 15.38 -13.67 0.13
C TYR A 241 15.40 -13.76 -1.40
N ASP A 242 14.25 -14.01 -2.00
CA ASP A 242 14.08 -14.00 -3.46
C ASP A 242 14.20 -12.59 -4.04
N LEU A 243 13.93 -11.56 -3.24
CA LEU A 243 14.05 -10.16 -3.63
C LEU A 243 15.50 -9.68 -3.70
N LEU A 244 16.37 -10.13 -2.80
CA LEU A 244 17.77 -9.68 -2.71
C LEU A 244 18.53 -9.79 -4.06
N PRO A 245 18.46 -10.91 -4.81
CA PRO A 245 19.05 -11.01 -6.16
C PRO A 245 18.51 -10.02 -7.19
N VAL A 246 17.27 -9.57 -7.03
CA VAL A 246 16.60 -8.63 -7.93
C VAL A 246 17.06 -7.22 -7.61
N VAL A 247 16.88 -6.77 -6.36
CA VAL A 247 17.22 -5.41 -5.94
C VAL A 247 18.70 -5.10 -6.06
N SER A 248 19.58 -6.10 -5.86
CA SER A 248 21.02 -5.94 -6.01
C SER A 248 21.48 -5.66 -7.44
N LYS A 249 20.63 -5.96 -8.43
CA LYS A 249 20.89 -5.71 -9.85
C LYS A 249 20.28 -4.38 -10.34
N LEU A 250 19.40 -3.76 -9.56
CA LEU A 250 18.78 -2.50 -9.94
C LEU A 250 19.82 -1.37 -9.92
N GLN A 251 20.10 -0.78 -11.08
CA GLN A 251 21.07 0.30 -11.23
C GLN A 251 20.50 1.36 -12.18
N HIS A 252 20.03 2.47 -11.61
CA HIS A 252 19.50 3.60 -12.35
C HIS A 252 19.65 4.88 -11.53
N GLU A 253 19.80 6.03 -12.16
CA GLU A 253 20.01 7.30 -11.46
C GLU A 253 18.84 7.65 -10.53
N ASN A 254 17.61 7.32 -10.95
CA ASN A 254 16.39 7.54 -10.18
C ASN A 254 15.94 6.37 -9.29
N ILE A 255 16.85 5.43 -8.99
CA ILE A 255 16.59 4.33 -8.05
C ILE A 255 17.64 4.43 -6.92
N VAL A 256 17.20 4.27 -5.67
CA VAL A 256 18.13 4.18 -4.54
C VAL A 256 18.92 2.88 -4.65
N LYS A 257 20.24 3.01 -4.60
CA LYS A 257 21.15 1.87 -4.70
C LYS A 257 21.10 1.03 -3.43
N PHE A 258 20.71 -0.23 -3.58
CA PHE A 258 20.91 -1.26 -2.57
C PHE A 258 22.42 -1.54 -2.40
N VAL A 259 22.89 -1.54 -1.16
CA VAL A 259 24.31 -1.73 -0.81
C VAL A 259 24.55 -3.10 -0.20
N GLY A 260 23.59 -3.63 0.55
CA GLY A 260 23.68 -4.95 1.16
C GLY A 260 22.76 -5.10 2.37
N TYR A 261 22.97 -6.15 3.15
CA TYR A 261 22.16 -6.44 4.32
C TYR A 261 22.99 -7.00 5.48
N CYS A 262 22.42 -7.08 6.66
CA CYS A 262 22.96 -7.85 7.79
C CYS A 262 21.80 -8.58 8.46
N GLU A 263 21.99 -9.86 8.73
CA GLU A 263 21.09 -10.69 9.51
C GLU A 263 21.79 -11.04 10.84
N VAL A 264 21.10 -10.84 11.96
CA VAL A 264 21.58 -11.24 13.28
C VAL A 264 20.56 -12.16 13.91
N LEU A 265 20.92 -13.43 14.02
CA LEU A 265 20.13 -14.46 14.69
C LEU A 265 20.45 -14.45 16.20
N GLU A 266 19.68 -13.70 16.99
CA GLU A 266 19.75 -13.76 18.46
C GLU A 266 18.73 -14.78 19.00
N GLN A 267 19.09 -16.06 18.96
CA GLN A 267 18.29 -17.08 19.63
C GLN A 267 18.29 -16.84 21.16
N PRO A 268 17.15 -16.92 21.86
CA PRO A 268 15.88 -17.50 21.43
C PRO A 268 14.70 -16.51 21.29
N ILE A 269 14.91 -15.19 21.16
CA ILE A 269 13.80 -14.22 21.34
C ILE A 269 13.60 -13.27 20.15
N GLU A 270 14.65 -12.80 19.46
CA GLU A 270 14.52 -11.81 18.38
C GLU A 270 15.50 -12.10 17.23
N THR A 271 15.07 -11.82 16.01
CA THR A 271 15.98 -11.78 14.85
C THR A 271 15.99 -10.36 14.31
N GLU A 272 17.19 -9.82 14.13
CA GLU A 272 17.36 -8.50 13.53
C GLU A 272 17.74 -8.60 12.08
N PHE A 273 16.99 -7.89 11.24
CA PHE A 273 17.33 -7.70 9.85
C PHE A 273 17.65 -6.24 9.59
N LEU A 274 18.79 -5.98 8.95
CA LEU A 274 19.26 -4.66 8.63
C LEU A 274 19.41 -4.54 7.11
N TRP A 275 18.64 -3.66 6.51
CA TRP A 275 18.72 -3.31 5.10
C TRP A 275 19.61 -2.08 4.91
N VAL A 276 20.56 -2.13 3.98
CA VAL A 276 21.57 -1.08 3.77
C VAL A 276 21.46 -0.53 2.35
N GLU A 277 21.24 0.78 2.26
CA GLU A 277 21.13 1.53 1.01
C GLU A 277 22.12 2.70 0.98
N GLU A 278 22.32 3.29 -0.20
CA GLU A 278 22.96 4.60 -0.28
C GLU A 278 22.18 5.65 0.53
N TYR A 279 22.90 6.59 1.16
CA TYR A 279 22.25 7.70 1.84
C TYR A 279 21.88 8.81 0.85
N VAL A 280 20.62 9.22 0.87
CA VAL A 280 20.06 10.30 0.04
C VAL A 280 19.75 11.51 0.91
N ALA A 281 20.27 12.68 0.54
CA ALA A 281 20.53 13.77 1.50
C ALA A 281 19.33 14.67 1.82
N ASN A 282 18.45 14.95 0.86
CA ASN A 282 17.39 15.96 0.99
C ASN A 282 16.05 15.39 1.47
N GLY A 283 16.05 14.20 2.07
CA GLY A 283 14.85 13.56 2.58
C GLY A 283 13.91 13.10 1.47
N SER A 284 12.63 12.96 1.79
CA SER A 284 11.59 12.50 0.89
C SER A 284 10.87 13.66 0.17
N LEU A 285 10.22 13.35 -0.94
CA LEU A 285 9.35 14.28 -1.64
C LEU A 285 8.22 14.77 -0.70
N GLN A 286 7.68 13.88 0.16
CA GLN A 286 6.68 14.24 1.17
C GLN A 286 7.15 15.41 2.07
N ASP A 287 8.43 15.46 2.42
CA ASP A 287 8.98 16.48 3.32
C ASP A 287 8.97 17.87 2.69
N ILE A 288 8.94 17.95 1.35
CA ILE A 288 9.07 19.21 0.61
C ILE A 288 7.87 19.55 -0.27
N ILE A 289 6.94 18.62 -0.56
CA ILE A 289 5.80 18.93 -1.45
C ILE A 289 4.96 20.11 -0.96
N HIS A 290 4.93 20.37 0.36
CA HIS A 290 4.22 21.50 0.96
C HIS A 290 5.10 22.73 1.16
N ASP A 291 6.37 22.66 0.76
CA ASP A 291 7.28 23.79 0.79
C ASP A 291 7.00 24.73 -0.38
N SER A 292 6.51 25.93 -0.06
CA SER A 292 6.25 27.01 -1.01
C SER A 292 7.44 27.45 -1.87
N ARG A 293 8.63 26.90 -1.64
CA ARG A 293 9.88 27.24 -2.33
C ARG A 293 10.17 26.39 -3.58
N ILE A 294 9.43 25.31 -3.84
CA ILE A 294 9.66 24.49 -5.04
C ILE A 294 9.13 25.21 -6.27
N HIS A 295 9.98 25.44 -7.27
CA HIS A 295 9.57 25.97 -8.56
C HIS A 295 9.02 24.85 -9.46
N TRP A 296 8.05 25.20 -10.33
CA TRP A 296 7.46 24.26 -11.28
C TRP A 296 8.50 23.52 -12.13
N SER A 297 9.58 24.19 -12.54
CA SER A 297 10.66 23.57 -13.31
C SER A 297 11.35 22.44 -12.54
N SER A 298 11.66 22.65 -11.27
CA SER A 298 12.26 21.63 -10.40
C SER A 298 11.28 20.49 -10.13
N LEU A 299 10.01 20.82 -9.92
CA LEU A 299 8.96 19.81 -9.73
C LEU A 299 8.77 18.94 -10.98
N PHE A 300 8.81 19.55 -12.16
CA PHE A 300 8.70 18.82 -13.43
C PHE A 300 9.89 17.86 -13.61
N GLN A 301 11.11 18.29 -13.24
CA GLN A 301 12.29 17.41 -13.25
C GLN A 301 12.12 16.23 -12.28
N ILE A 302 11.58 16.46 -11.09
CA ILE A 302 11.25 15.41 -10.13
C ILE A 302 10.21 14.44 -10.73
N ILE A 303 9.12 14.94 -11.30
CA ILE A 303 8.08 14.10 -11.92
C ILE A 303 8.67 13.25 -13.06
N GLN A 304 9.50 13.86 -13.90
CA GLN A 304 10.17 13.19 -15.00
C GLN A 304 11.13 12.09 -14.50
N GLY A 305 11.94 12.38 -13.49
CA GLY A 305 12.86 11.40 -12.91
C GLY A 305 12.14 10.22 -12.25
N ILE A 306 11.02 10.46 -11.56
CA ILE A 306 10.19 9.38 -11.02
C ILE A 306 9.67 8.49 -12.16
N ALA A 307 9.16 9.09 -13.24
CA ALA A 307 8.69 8.34 -14.40
C ALA A 307 9.81 7.52 -15.08
N GLN A 308 11.02 8.07 -15.17
CA GLN A 308 12.19 7.36 -15.69
C GLN A 308 12.58 6.17 -14.80
N GLY A 309 12.58 6.35 -13.48
CA GLY A 309 12.81 5.27 -12.52
C GLY A 309 11.78 4.15 -12.63
N LEU A 310 10.49 4.48 -12.70
CA LEU A 310 9.42 3.48 -12.86
C LEU A 310 9.50 2.76 -14.20
N HIS A 311 9.80 3.49 -15.29
CA HIS A 311 10.00 2.88 -16.59
C HIS A 311 11.13 1.85 -16.57
N TYR A 312 12.27 2.20 -15.97
CA TYR A 312 13.38 1.28 -15.76
C TYR A 312 12.96 0.03 -14.97
N LEU A 313 12.24 0.18 -13.85
CA LEU A 313 11.75 -0.96 -13.07
C LEU A 313 10.85 -1.88 -13.89
N HIS A 314 9.93 -1.30 -14.67
CA HIS A 314 9.00 -2.06 -15.51
C HIS A 314 9.70 -2.80 -16.64
N GLU A 315 10.78 -2.25 -17.22
CA GLU A 315 11.64 -2.99 -18.16
C GLU A 315 12.34 -4.18 -17.50
N GLN A 316 12.67 -4.07 -16.21
CA GLN A 316 13.18 -5.19 -15.41
C GLN A 316 12.07 -6.11 -14.86
N ARG A 317 10.80 -5.86 -15.25
CA ARG A 317 9.60 -6.57 -14.77
C ARG A 317 9.39 -6.50 -13.25
N VAL A 318 9.93 -5.46 -12.63
CA VAL A 318 9.74 -5.18 -11.21
C VAL A 318 8.59 -4.20 -11.06
N VAL A 319 7.57 -4.57 -10.30
CA VAL A 319 6.48 -3.69 -9.86
C VAL A 319 6.79 -3.25 -8.44
N HIS A 320 6.92 -1.95 -8.20
CA HIS A 320 7.33 -1.39 -6.92
C HIS A 320 6.28 -1.61 -5.82
N MET A 321 4.99 -1.53 -6.16
CA MET A 321 3.82 -1.72 -5.27
C MET A 321 3.60 -0.67 -4.17
N ASP A 322 4.60 0.18 -3.86
CA ASP A 322 4.46 1.21 -2.83
C ASP A 322 4.97 2.60 -3.26
N VAL A 323 4.62 3.02 -4.49
CA VAL A 323 4.99 4.34 -5.01
C VAL A 323 4.14 5.43 -4.34
N LYS A 324 4.79 6.32 -3.59
CA LYS A 324 4.18 7.45 -2.88
C LYS A 324 5.23 8.51 -2.55
N PRO A 325 4.89 9.77 -2.26
CA PRO A 325 5.89 10.82 -2.00
C PRO A 325 6.88 10.49 -0.88
N LEU A 326 6.46 9.74 0.14
CA LEU A 326 7.35 9.29 1.22
C LEU A 326 8.48 8.37 0.73
N ASN A 327 8.24 7.59 -0.33
CA ASN A 327 9.19 6.63 -0.90
C ASN A 327 9.94 7.19 -2.12
N ILE A 328 9.86 8.50 -2.36
CA ILE A 328 10.67 9.20 -3.35
C ILE A 328 11.68 10.08 -2.59
N LEU A 329 12.93 9.65 -2.50
CA LEU A 329 13.99 10.45 -1.87
C LEU A 329 14.59 11.45 -2.87
N LEU A 330 15.23 12.49 -2.35
CA LEU A 330 15.85 13.54 -3.16
C LEU A 330 17.34 13.65 -2.87
N ASP A 331 18.16 13.50 -3.90
CA ASP A 331 19.60 13.66 -3.77
C ASP A 331 19.99 15.14 -3.57
N SER A 332 21.30 15.40 -3.44
CA SER A 332 21.82 16.75 -3.21
C SER A 332 21.47 17.76 -4.29
N ASP A 333 21.21 17.30 -5.51
CA ASP A 333 20.86 18.11 -6.67
C ASP A 333 19.34 18.13 -6.92
N MET A 334 18.54 17.63 -5.97
CA MET A 334 17.08 17.51 -6.02
C MET A 334 16.58 16.53 -7.09
N ASN A 335 17.41 15.58 -7.53
CA ASN A 335 16.94 14.51 -8.40
C ASN A 335 16.22 13.44 -7.56
N PRO A 336 15.11 12.89 -8.07
CA PRO A 336 14.33 11.87 -7.37
C PRO A 336 15.01 10.51 -7.44
N LYS A 337 14.90 9.75 -6.36
CA LYS A 337 15.30 8.34 -6.26
C LYS A 337 14.21 7.54 -5.55
N ILE A 338 13.69 6.50 -6.21
CA ILE A 338 12.69 5.58 -5.64
C ILE A 338 13.38 4.64 -4.65
N THR A 339 12.81 4.46 -3.46
CA THR A 339 13.29 3.60 -2.35
C THR A 339 12.15 2.71 -1.82
N ASP A 340 12.46 1.85 -0.84
CA ASP A 340 11.52 0.97 -0.13
C ASP A 340 10.94 -0.15 -0.99
N PHE A 341 11.85 -0.96 -1.53
CA PHE A 341 11.56 -2.11 -2.40
C PHE A 341 10.98 -3.33 -1.67
N GLU A 342 10.70 -3.25 -0.37
CA GLU A 342 10.29 -4.39 0.46
C GLU A 342 8.98 -5.05 0.03
N LEU A 343 8.15 -4.34 -0.74
CA LEU A 343 6.88 -4.83 -1.27
C LEU A 343 6.91 -5.12 -2.76
N CYS A 344 8.06 -4.93 -3.42
CA CYS A 344 8.13 -5.04 -4.86
C CYS A 344 8.05 -6.51 -5.31
N ILE A 345 7.46 -6.70 -6.49
CA ILE A 345 7.14 -8.03 -7.03
C ILE A 345 7.73 -8.14 -8.43
N VAL A 346 8.35 -9.28 -8.71
CA VAL A 346 8.84 -9.63 -10.04
C VAL A 346 7.74 -10.33 -10.81
N LEU A 347 7.32 -9.76 -11.94
CA LEU A 347 6.31 -10.36 -12.80
C LEU A 347 6.90 -11.57 -13.57
N PRO A 348 6.16 -12.69 -13.67
CA PRO A 348 6.49 -13.76 -14.60
C PRO A 348 6.33 -13.27 -16.05
N ASP A 349 6.74 -14.08 -17.02
CA ASP A 349 6.64 -13.73 -18.45
C ASP A 349 5.20 -13.39 -18.89
N ASN A 350 4.21 -13.88 -18.16
CA ASN A 350 2.81 -13.51 -18.29
C ASN A 350 2.59 -12.29 -17.37
N GLU A 351 2.49 -11.09 -17.93
CA GLU A 351 2.53 -9.78 -17.25
C GLU A 351 1.54 -9.54 -16.08
N ILE A 352 0.71 -10.53 -15.72
CA ILE A 352 -0.36 -10.42 -14.71
C ILE A 352 -0.27 -11.58 -13.72
N ILE A 353 -0.29 -11.26 -12.42
CA ILE A 353 -0.43 -12.22 -11.31
C ILE A 353 -1.73 -11.92 -10.57
N ILE A 354 -2.37 -12.94 -9.97
CA ILE A 354 -3.43 -12.75 -8.99
C ILE A 354 -2.83 -13.03 -7.62
N HIS A 355 -2.68 -12.00 -6.79
CA HIS A 355 -2.16 -12.13 -5.43
C HIS A 355 -3.31 -12.25 -4.43
N ASP A 356 -3.17 -13.09 -3.40
CA ASP A 356 -4.25 -13.36 -2.45
C ASP A 356 -4.40 -12.28 -1.38
N SER A 357 -3.30 -11.74 -0.87
CA SER A 357 -3.27 -10.62 0.07
C SER A 357 -2.99 -9.28 -0.62
N ILE A 358 -3.63 -8.21 -0.15
CA ILE A 358 -3.37 -6.86 -0.65
C ILE A 358 -2.28 -6.23 0.22
N LYS A 359 -1.17 -5.82 -0.40
CA LYS A 359 -0.02 -5.15 0.22
C LYS A 359 0.10 -3.71 -0.31
N GLY A 360 0.86 -2.84 0.36
CA GLY A 360 1.09 -1.45 -0.08
C GLY A 360 0.26 -0.41 0.67
N THR A 361 0.49 0.86 0.36
CA THR A 361 -0.15 1.98 1.06
C THR A 361 -1.54 2.27 0.51
N MET A 362 -2.53 2.24 1.42
CA MET A 362 -3.90 2.67 1.12
C MET A 362 -3.90 4.13 0.66
N GLY A 363 -4.59 4.46 -0.43
CA GLY A 363 -4.42 5.76 -1.08
C GLY A 363 -3.79 5.65 -2.47
N TYR A 364 -2.80 4.76 -2.59
CA TYR A 364 -1.97 4.61 -3.80
C TYR A 364 -2.19 3.27 -4.49
N ALA A 365 -2.82 2.30 -3.83
CA ALA A 365 -3.15 1.00 -4.42
C ALA A 365 -4.23 1.13 -5.51
N ALA A 366 -3.98 0.48 -6.65
CA ALA A 366 -4.86 0.49 -7.80
C ALA A 366 -6.17 -0.29 -7.51
N PRO A 367 -7.31 0.14 -8.07
CA PRO A 367 -8.60 -0.47 -7.79
C PRO A 367 -8.68 -1.96 -8.19
N GLU A 368 -8.16 -2.31 -9.36
CA GLU A 368 -8.15 -3.69 -9.85
C GLU A 368 -7.28 -4.61 -8.97
N TYR A 369 -6.23 -4.05 -8.35
CA TYR A 369 -5.42 -4.76 -7.38
C TYR A 369 -6.16 -4.96 -6.07
N ILE A 370 -6.72 -3.90 -5.50
CA ILE A 370 -7.53 -3.93 -4.27
C ILE A 370 -8.62 -5.00 -4.37
N GLU A 371 -9.30 -5.05 -5.51
CA GLU A 371 -10.46 -5.89 -5.65
C GLU A 371 -10.13 -7.32 -6.06
N ALA A 372 -9.50 -7.46 -7.21
CA ALA A 372 -9.28 -8.76 -7.83
C ALA A 372 -7.89 -9.32 -7.50
N GLY A 373 -7.02 -8.56 -6.82
CA GLY A 373 -5.64 -8.95 -6.56
C GLY A 373 -4.80 -8.92 -7.84
N ILE A 374 -5.29 -8.26 -8.89
CA ILE A 374 -4.63 -8.20 -10.19
C ILE A 374 -3.39 -7.33 -10.07
N LEU A 375 -2.23 -7.98 -10.18
CA LEU A 375 -0.93 -7.36 -10.13
C LEU A 375 -0.35 -7.24 -11.54
N SER A 376 0.04 -6.02 -11.91
CA SER A 376 0.75 -5.70 -13.15
C SER A 376 1.53 -4.38 -12.97
N THR A 377 2.34 -4.01 -13.95
CA THR A 377 3.01 -2.70 -13.99
C THR A 377 2.03 -1.51 -13.91
N LYS A 378 0.75 -1.72 -14.23
CA LYS A 378 -0.28 -0.68 -14.14
C LYS A 378 -0.61 -0.26 -12.72
N ASN A 379 -0.32 -1.09 -11.73
CA ASN A 379 -0.53 -0.70 -10.34
C ASN A 379 0.43 0.45 -9.93
N ASP A 380 1.69 0.38 -10.35
CA ASP A 380 2.64 1.49 -10.17
C ASP A 380 2.24 2.73 -10.97
N VAL A 381 1.67 2.56 -12.17
CA VAL A 381 1.20 3.69 -12.99
C VAL A 381 0.06 4.43 -12.27
N TYR A 382 -0.87 3.71 -11.66
CA TYR A 382 -1.93 4.31 -10.85
C TYR A 382 -1.34 5.05 -9.63
N ALA A 383 -0.45 4.39 -8.88
CA ALA A 383 0.21 4.97 -7.71
C ALA A 383 1.03 6.23 -8.05
N PHE A 384 1.71 6.22 -9.20
CA PHE A 384 2.39 7.39 -9.77
C PHE A 384 1.41 8.52 -10.09
N GLY A 385 0.24 8.21 -10.65
CA GLY A 385 -0.82 9.19 -10.90
C GLY A 385 -1.30 9.89 -9.62
N ILE A 386 -1.52 9.14 -8.54
CA ILE A 386 -1.86 9.70 -7.23
C ILE A 386 -0.72 10.56 -6.68
N THR A 387 0.53 10.07 -6.75
CA THR A 387 1.72 10.83 -6.35
C THR A 387 1.82 12.16 -7.10
N LEU A 388 1.54 12.17 -8.42
CA LEU A 388 1.53 13.37 -9.24
C LEU A 388 0.44 14.35 -8.79
N LEU A 389 -0.79 13.86 -8.53
CA LEU A 389 -1.91 14.69 -8.08
C LEU A 389 -1.58 15.39 -6.75
N GLU A 390 -1.03 14.67 -5.79
CA GLU A 390 -0.64 15.23 -4.49
C GLU A 390 0.46 16.29 -4.64
N THR A 391 1.46 15.98 -5.47
CA THR A 391 2.61 16.84 -5.74
C THR A 391 2.20 18.15 -6.43
N VAL A 392 1.35 18.08 -7.47
CA VAL A 392 0.88 19.26 -8.22
C VAL A 392 -0.14 20.07 -7.43
N SER A 393 -1.02 19.42 -6.67
CA SER A 393 -2.05 20.12 -5.87
C SER A 393 -1.44 20.97 -4.76
N SER A 394 -0.32 20.54 -4.19
CA SER A 394 0.39 21.29 -3.15
C SER A 394 0.96 22.62 -3.68
N MET A 395 1.40 22.67 -4.94
CA MET A 395 1.84 23.91 -5.60
C MET A 395 0.72 24.93 -5.76
N CYS A 396 -0.50 24.49 -6.09
CA CYS A 396 -1.65 25.37 -6.32
C CYS A 396 -2.10 26.13 -5.06
N ARG A 397 -1.66 25.70 -3.86
CA ARG A 397 -1.97 26.34 -2.58
C ARG A 397 -0.97 27.42 -2.16
N SER A 398 0.16 27.55 -2.86
CA SER A 398 1.08 28.67 -2.65
C SER A 398 0.40 29.97 -3.11
N LYS A 399 0.00 30.82 -2.14
CA LYS A 399 -0.80 32.04 -2.39
C LYS A 399 -0.22 32.87 -3.54
N PRO A 400 -1.05 33.50 -4.40
CA PRO A 400 -0.55 34.55 -5.27
C PRO A 400 0.06 35.67 -4.40
N PRO A 401 1.15 36.32 -4.83
CA PRO A 401 1.75 37.40 -4.06
C PRO A 401 0.69 38.47 -3.77
N GLN A 402 0.45 38.72 -2.49
CA GLN A 402 -0.35 39.86 -2.04
C GLN A 402 0.43 41.12 -2.40
N GLY A 403 0.20 41.64 -3.61
CA GLY A 403 1.07 42.67 -4.15
C GLY A 403 0.64 43.25 -5.49
N LEU A 404 -0.66 43.42 -5.74
CA LEU A 404 -1.12 44.50 -6.62
C LEU A 404 -1.96 45.46 -5.79
N HIS A 405 -1.29 46.42 -5.16
CA HIS A 405 -1.90 47.70 -4.87
C HIS A 405 -2.54 48.21 -6.17
N ARG A 406 -3.87 48.40 -6.15
CA ARG A 406 -4.56 49.25 -7.13
C ARG A 406 -3.89 50.62 -7.09
N ARG A 407 -2.97 50.89 -8.03
CA ARG A 407 -2.61 52.26 -8.38
C ARG A 407 -3.69 52.82 -9.29
N GLY A 408 -4.35 53.83 -8.76
CA GLY A 408 -4.72 55.05 -9.50
C GLY A 408 -5.59 54.88 -10.73
N GLY A 409 -6.89 55.15 -10.55
CA GLY A 409 -7.74 55.69 -11.60
C GLY A 409 -8.54 56.85 -11.01
N LEU A 410 -7.90 58.01 -10.87
CA LEU A 410 -8.61 59.28 -11.02
C LEU A 410 -8.69 59.51 -12.53
N GLU A 411 -9.89 59.68 -13.08
CA GLU A 411 -10.23 60.81 -13.96
C GLU A 411 -11.73 60.83 -14.31
N SER A 412 -12.24 62.07 -14.26
CA SER A 412 -13.56 62.62 -14.63
C SER A 412 -14.79 62.22 -13.82
#